data_AF-A0A1Y2MC88-F1
#
_entry.id   AF-A0A1Y2MC88-F1
#
_cell.length_a   1.000
_cell.length_b   1.000
_cell.length_c   1.000
_cell.angle_alpha   90.00
_cell.angle_beta   90.00
_cell.angle_gamma   90.00
#
_symmetry.space_group_name_H-M   'P 1'
#
loop_
_entity.id
_entity.type
_entity.pdbx_description
1 polymer ?
#
loop_
_entity_poly.entity_id
_entity_poly.type
_entity_poly.pdbx_seq_one_letter_code
_entity_poly.pdbx_strand_id
1 'polypeptide(L)'
;MYSYASIGITAIVQDDTLVQTVVCKRPTGVAGKMSTTYPALEDPQNGFDASKPSQLTAQATLVSYTMTLSQGSTRWSFVFDTEDLCIVPPVGGAFTGTMFGIYSFGCWEPVLDPADFKDILIREQSDSSGDVSVS
;
A
#
# COMPACT_ATOMS: atom_id res chain seq x y z
N MET A 1 -10.47 -11.83 -11.31
CA MET A 1 -10.19 -10.52 -10.66
C MET A 1 -9.47 -10.82 -9.36
N TYR A 2 -8.39 -10.12 -9.06
CA TYR A 2 -7.57 -10.37 -7.87
C TYR A 2 -7.91 -9.35 -6.77
N SER A 3 -7.72 -9.73 -5.51
CA SER A 3 -7.75 -8.80 -4.38
C SER A 3 -6.34 -8.25 -4.15
N TYR A 4 -6.22 -6.95 -3.89
CA TYR A 4 -4.95 -6.32 -3.55
C TYR A 4 -5.17 -5.08 -2.68
N ALA A 5 -4.10 -4.67 -2.03
CA ALA A 5 -4.00 -3.39 -1.34
C ALA A 5 -2.80 -2.61 -1.89
N SER A 6 -2.89 -1.28 -1.89
CA SER A 6 -1.75 -0.43 -2.26
C SER A 6 -1.80 0.90 -1.54
N ILE A 7 -0.65 1.40 -1.12
CA ILE A 7 -0.43 2.81 -0.78
C ILE A 7 0.63 3.37 -1.73
N GLY A 8 0.44 4.57 -2.23
CA GLY A 8 1.38 5.18 -3.16
C GLY A 8 1.08 6.64 -3.43
N ILE A 9 1.74 7.17 -4.44
CA ILE A 9 1.59 8.54 -4.92
C ILE A 9 0.89 8.48 -6.27
N THR A 10 -0.04 9.40 -6.51
CA THR A 10 -0.72 9.55 -7.79
C THR A 10 -0.95 11.02 -8.09
N ALA A 11 -1.39 11.33 -9.30
CA ALA A 11 -1.86 12.65 -9.67
C ALA A 11 -3.36 12.57 -10.01
N ILE A 12 -4.14 13.49 -9.47
CA ILE A 12 -5.57 13.63 -9.80
C ILE A 12 -5.85 15.04 -10.32
N VAL A 13 -6.94 15.19 -11.08
CA VAL A 13 -7.42 16.52 -11.48
C VAL A 13 -8.40 17.01 -10.42
N GLN A 14 -8.09 18.15 -9.80
CA GLN A 14 -8.94 18.85 -8.84
C GLN A 14 -9.04 20.30 -9.29
N ASP A 15 -10.27 20.78 -9.51
CA ASP A 15 -10.54 22.15 -9.98
C ASP A 15 -9.67 22.54 -11.21
N ASP A 16 -9.69 21.67 -12.23
CA ASP A 16 -8.90 21.77 -13.48
C ASP A 16 -7.37 21.83 -13.29
N THR A 17 -6.89 21.54 -12.07
CA THR A 17 -5.47 21.53 -11.72
C THR A 17 -5.01 20.10 -11.43
N LEU A 18 -3.85 19.73 -11.97
CA LEU A 18 -3.23 18.45 -11.65
C LEU A 18 -2.54 18.54 -10.28
N VAL A 19 -3.00 17.74 -9.32
CA VAL A 19 -2.49 17.72 -7.95
C VAL A 19 -1.92 16.33 -7.64
N GLN A 20 -0.65 16.28 -7.24
CA GLN A 20 -0.04 15.06 -6.73
C GLN A 20 -0.47 14.82 -5.28
N THR A 21 -0.84 13.59 -4.98
CA THR A 21 -1.40 13.21 -3.68
C THR A 21 -1.09 11.76 -3.33
N VAL A 22 -1.37 11.40 -2.08
CA VAL A 22 -1.32 10.03 -1.60
C VAL A 22 -2.61 9.32 -1.97
N VAL A 23 -2.49 8.10 -2.49
CA VAL A 23 -3.61 7.21 -2.79
C VAL A 23 -3.51 5.94 -1.97
N CYS A 24 -4.63 5.56 -1.36
CA CYS A 24 -4.78 4.28 -0.66
C CYS A 24 -5.87 3.47 -1.35
N LYS A 25 -5.55 2.25 -1.78
CA LYS A 25 -6.52 1.25 -2.24
C LYS A 25 -6.61 0.15 -1.20
N ARG A 26 -7.78 0.02 -0.56
CA ARG A 26 -8.06 -1.03 0.41
C ARG A 26 -8.89 -2.13 -0.22
N PRO A 27 -8.59 -3.41 0.04
CA PRO A 27 -9.48 -4.50 -0.33
C PRO A 27 -10.78 -4.39 0.48
N THR A 28 -11.87 -4.94 -0.03
CA THR A 28 -13.18 -4.94 0.67
C THR A 28 -13.70 -6.35 0.99
N GLY A 29 -12.84 -7.37 0.95
CA GLY A 29 -13.23 -8.78 1.07
C GLY A 29 -14.05 -9.34 -0.11
N VAL A 30 -14.23 -8.55 -1.18
CA VAL A 30 -14.98 -8.96 -2.38
C VAL A 30 -14.03 -8.91 -3.58
N ALA A 31 -13.93 -10.03 -4.29
CA ALA A 31 -12.99 -10.17 -5.42
C ALA A 31 -13.17 -9.04 -6.43
N GLY A 32 -12.11 -8.26 -6.64
CA GLY A 32 -12.09 -7.16 -7.61
C GLY A 32 -12.74 -5.85 -7.16
N LYS A 33 -13.20 -5.77 -5.91
CA LYS A 33 -13.71 -4.53 -5.31
C LYS A 33 -12.69 -3.98 -4.33
N MET A 34 -12.28 -2.75 -4.57
CA MET A 34 -11.36 -2.00 -3.72
C MET A 34 -11.95 -0.62 -3.42
N SER A 35 -11.80 -0.14 -2.20
CA SER A 35 -12.09 1.26 -1.85
C SER A 35 -10.86 2.13 -2.06
N THR A 36 -11.03 3.32 -2.63
CA THR A 36 -9.94 4.26 -2.90
C THR A 36 -10.14 5.53 -2.09
N THR A 37 -9.10 5.98 -1.38
CA THR A 37 -9.13 7.23 -0.58
C THR A 37 -7.89 8.08 -0.86
N TYR A 38 -7.99 9.39 -0.61
CA TYR A 38 -6.92 10.37 -0.87
C TYR A 38 -6.57 11.15 0.40
N PRO A 39 -5.92 10.52 1.39
CA PRO A 39 -5.85 11.06 2.74
C PRO A 39 -5.03 12.36 2.86
N ALA A 40 -4.14 12.66 1.91
CA ALA A 40 -3.41 13.92 1.87
C ALA A 40 -4.26 15.13 1.38
N LEU A 41 -5.46 14.88 0.84
CA LEU A 41 -6.40 15.93 0.45
C LEU A 41 -7.47 16.19 1.51
N GLU A 42 -7.70 15.21 2.38
CA GLU A 42 -8.73 15.27 3.44
C GLU A 42 -8.28 16.14 4.62
N ASP A 43 -6.97 16.28 4.84
CA ASP A 43 -6.40 17.06 5.94
C ASP A 43 -5.36 18.07 5.43
N PRO A 44 -5.69 19.38 5.42
CA PRO A 44 -4.79 20.45 5.00
C PRO A 44 -3.49 20.54 5.83
N GLN A 45 -3.47 20.02 7.06
CA GLN A 45 -2.26 20.01 7.91
C GLN A 45 -1.29 18.89 7.52
N ASN A 46 -1.78 17.86 6.82
CA ASN A 46 -1.03 16.70 6.35
C ASN A 46 -0.91 16.70 4.82
N GLY A 47 -0.61 17.86 4.25
CA GLY A 47 -0.38 18.00 2.81
C GLY A 47 0.80 17.16 2.32
N PHE A 48 0.70 16.68 1.07
CA PHE A 48 1.77 15.95 0.39
C PHE A 48 2.65 16.92 -0.41
N ASP A 49 3.97 16.81 -0.24
CA ASP A 49 4.96 17.63 -0.94
C ASP A 49 5.73 16.77 -1.96
N ALA A 50 5.41 16.89 -3.24
CA ALA A 50 6.02 16.08 -4.29
C ALA A 50 7.53 16.29 -4.46
N SER A 51 8.11 17.36 -3.90
CA SER A 51 9.55 17.62 -3.96
C SER A 51 10.37 16.81 -2.95
N LYS A 52 9.70 16.15 -1.99
CA LYS A 52 10.36 15.42 -0.90
C LYS A 52 10.30 13.91 -1.10
N PRO A 53 11.38 13.18 -0.76
CA PRO A 53 11.37 11.72 -0.81
C PRO A 53 10.32 11.17 0.16
N SER A 54 9.65 10.10 -0.28
CA SER A 54 8.68 9.36 0.54
C SER A 54 9.23 7.99 0.88
N GLN A 55 8.88 7.48 2.06
CA GLN A 55 9.21 6.14 2.49
C GLN A 55 7.96 5.27 2.50
N LEU A 56 8.05 4.11 1.84
CA LEU A 56 7.00 3.09 1.83
C LEU A 56 7.36 1.98 2.81
N THR A 57 6.39 1.56 3.63
CA THR A 57 6.53 0.42 4.53
C THR A 57 5.28 -0.44 4.43
N ALA A 58 5.48 -1.76 4.34
CA ALA A 58 4.42 -2.74 4.51
C ALA A 58 4.84 -3.70 5.63
N GLN A 59 3.92 -3.94 6.57
CA GLN A 59 4.09 -4.91 7.65
C GLN A 59 2.99 -5.96 7.54
N ALA A 60 3.36 -7.23 7.71
CA ALA A 60 2.41 -8.33 7.81
C ALA A 60 2.47 -8.92 9.22
N THR A 61 1.31 -9.33 9.71
CA THR A 61 1.14 -10.24 10.84
C THR A 61 0.34 -11.45 10.37
N LEU A 62 0.07 -12.40 11.26
CA LEU A 62 -0.80 -13.54 10.94
C LEU A 62 -2.22 -13.12 10.53
N VAL A 63 -2.73 -12.00 11.06
CA VAL A 63 -4.13 -11.60 10.93
C VAL A 63 -4.35 -10.34 10.11
N SER A 64 -3.33 -9.53 9.91
CA SER A 64 -3.48 -8.23 9.26
C SER A 64 -2.23 -7.75 8.56
N TYR A 65 -2.44 -6.81 7.64
CA TYR A 65 -1.39 -6.03 7.00
C TYR A 65 -1.54 -4.56 7.36
N THR A 66 -0.42 -3.88 7.54
CA THR A 66 -0.35 -2.42 7.67
C THR A 66 0.47 -1.84 6.52
N MET A 67 -0.12 -0.93 5.75
CA MET A 67 0.61 -0.15 4.74
C MET A 67 0.81 1.28 5.23
N THR A 68 2.00 1.81 5.03
CA THR A 68 2.38 3.16 5.45
C THR A 68 3.17 3.85 4.34
N LEU A 69 2.84 5.12 4.12
CA LEU A 69 3.65 6.08 3.39
C LEU A 69 4.00 7.20 4.36
N SER A 70 5.27 7.56 4.48
CA SER A 70 5.71 8.68 5.31
C SER A 70 6.54 9.68 4.52
N GLN A 71 6.43 10.95 4.90
CA GLN A 71 7.20 12.06 4.35
C GLN A 71 7.50 13.07 5.46
N GLY A 72 8.76 13.14 5.90
CA GLY A 72 9.14 13.95 7.06
C GLY A 72 8.41 13.48 8.33
N SER A 73 7.66 14.39 8.96
CA SER A 73 6.81 14.08 10.12
C SER A 73 5.43 13.55 9.77
N THR A 74 5.03 13.64 8.50
CA THR A 74 3.69 13.24 8.04
C THR A 74 3.67 11.75 7.74
N ARG A 75 2.57 11.09 8.13
CA ARG A 75 2.40 9.64 7.95
C ARG A 75 0.96 9.34 7.55
N TRP A 76 0.80 8.66 6.43
CA TRP A 76 -0.47 8.09 5.99
C TRP A 76 -0.39 6.58 6.12
N SER A 77 -1.41 5.98 6.73
CA SER A 77 -1.40 4.53 6.93
C SER A 77 -2.80 3.95 6.93
N PHE A 78 -2.87 2.67 6.63
CA PHE A 78 -4.09 1.90 6.81
C PHE A 78 -3.81 0.44 7.10
N VAL A 79 -4.77 -0.19 7.75
CA VAL A 79 -4.76 -1.60 8.14
C VAL A 79 -5.92 -2.30 7.44
N PHE A 80 -5.72 -3.57 7.10
CA PHE A 80 -6.75 -4.47 6.58
C PHE A 80 -6.40 -5.91 6.98
N ASP A 81 -7.40 -6.79 6.98
CA ASP A 81 -7.24 -8.15 7.45
C ASP A 81 -6.66 -9.05 6.36
N THR A 82 -5.93 -10.10 6.76
CA THR A 82 -5.32 -11.05 5.80
C THR A 82 -6.39 -11.72 4.94
N GLU A 83 -7.56 -11.99 5.51
CA GLU A 83 -8.68 -12.61 4.81
C GLU A 83 -9.21 -11.77 3.64
N ASP A 84 -9.09 -10.45 3.70
CA ASP A 84 -9.52 -9.55 2.62
C ASP A 84 -8.68 -9.73 1.33
N LEU A 85 -7.44 -10.23 1.45
CA LEU A 85 -6.59 -10.58 0.33
C LEU A 85 -6.74 -12.05 -0.11
N CYS A 86 -7.16 -12.93 0.79
CA CYS A 86 -7.26 -14.37 0.57
C CYS A 86 -8.63 -14.80 0.02
N ILE A 87 -9.19 -14.03 -0.92
CA ILE A 87 -10.47 -14.35 -1.55
C ILE A 87 -10.28 -15.44 -2.60
N VAL A 88 -11.14 -16.46 -2.54
CA VAL A 88 -11.15 -17.57 -3.50
C VAL A 88 -11.26 -16.99 -4.93
N PRO A 89 -10.32 -17.32 -5.84
CA PRO A 89 -10.40 -16.82 -7.20
C PRO A 89 -11.65 -17.36 -7.89
N PRO A 90 -12.22 -16.63 -8.87
CA PRO A 90 -13.34 -17.13 -9.67
C PRO A 90 -12.94 -18.43 -10.39
N VAL A 91 -13.94 -19.24 -10.76
CA VAL A 91 -13.72 -20.52 -11.47
C VAL A 91 -12.82 -20.30 -12.69
N GLY A 92 -11.73 -21.08 -12.77
CA GLY A 92 -10.71 -20.98 -13.82
C GLY A 92 -9.58 -19.99 -13.53
N GLY A 93 -9.59 -19.30 -12.39
CA GLY A 93 -8.49 -18.46 -11.92
C GLY A 93 -7.32 -19.28 -11.35
N ALA A 94 -6.12 -18.68 -11.34
CA ALA A 94 -4.95 -19.28 -10.72
C ALA A 94 -5.00 -19.17 -9.19
N PHE A 95 -4.57 -20.23 -8.50
CA PHE A 95 -4.29 -20.18 -7.06
C PHE A 95 -2.90 -19.60 -6.85
N THR A 96 -2.81 -18.41 -6.27
CA THR A 96 -1.56 -17.70 -6.01
C THR A 96 -1.46 -17.28 -4.54
N GLY A 97 -0.26 -16.92 -4.09
CA GLY A 97 -0.04 -16.29 -2.79
C GLY A 97 0.02 -14.77 -2.88
N THR A 98 -0.05 -14.11 -1.72
CA THR A 98 0.18 -12.67 -1.60
C THR A 98 1.66 -12.35 -1.86
N MET A 99 1.92 -11.28 -2.62
CA MET A 99 3.27 -10.79 -2.88
C MET A 99 3.38 -9.33 -2.46
N PHE A 100 4.54 -8.95 -1.92
CA PHE A 100 4.91 -7.54 -1.80
C PHE A 100 5.60 -7.10 -3.09
N GLY A 101 5.13 -5.97 -3.63
CA GLY A 101 5.69 -5.38 -4.83
C GLY A 101 5.67 -3.87 -4.73
N ILE A 102 6.62 -3.25 -5.43
CA ILE A 102 6.65 -1.81 -5.65
C ILE A 102 6.56 -1.62 -7.16
N TYR A 103 5.74 -0.68 -7.61
CA TYR A 103 5.47 -0.49 -9.02
C TYR A 103 5.21 0.98 -9.34
N SER A 104 5.41 1.34 -10.60
CA SER A 104 4.97 2.59 -11.22
C SER A 104 4.28 2.24 -12.54
N PHE A 105 3.23 2.98 -12.87
CA PHE A 105 2.44 2.74 -14.08
C PHE A 105 1.72 4.03 -14.50
N GLY A 106 1.51 4.21 -15.80
CA GLY A 106 0.93 5.42 -16.38
C GLY A 106 -0.54 5.30 -16.74
N CYS A 107 -1.30 4.40 -16.12
CA CYS A 107 -2.74 4.22 -16.40
C CYS A 107 -3.08 4.07 -17.89
N TRP A 108 -2.39 3.16 -18.60
CA TRP A 108 -2.47 2.95 -20.06
C TRP A 108 -1.74 3.98 -20.92
N GLU A 109 -1.17 5.02 -20.30
CA GLU A 109 -0.24 5.93 -20.94
C GLU A 109 1.21 5.59 -20.58
N PRO A 110 2.20 6.05 -21.37
CA PRO A 110 3.60 5.96 -21.00
C PRO A 110 3.90 6.68 -19.68
N VAL A 111 4.75 6.07 -18.86
CA VAL A 111 5.32 6.73 -17.68
C VAL A 111 6.44 7.65 -18.16
N LEU A 112 6.18 8.97 -18.15
CA LEU A 112 7.15 9.97 -18.62
C LEU A 112 8.14 10.40 -17.53
N ASP A 113 7.72 10.32 -16.27
CA ASP A 113 8.55 10.62 -15.11
C ASP A 113 9.00 9.31 -14.43
N PRO A 114 10.31 9.03 -14.33
CA PRO A 114 10.79 7.82 -13.68
C PRO A 114 10.43 7.81 -12.19
N ALA A 115 10.12 6.62 -11.68
CA ALA A 115 9.97 6.39 -10.25
C ALA A 115 11.23 5.69 -9.71
N ASP A 116 12.03 6.42 -8.93
CA ASP A 116 13.26 5.90 -8.37
C ASP A 116 13.02 5.29 -6.98
N PHE A 117 13.35 4.00 -6.83
CA PHE A 117 13.27 3.28 -5.57
C PHE A 117 14.66 2.90 -5.08
N LYS A 118 14.92 3.10 -3.78
CA LYS A 118 16.18 2.76 -3.12
C LYS A 118 15.92 2.18 -1.75
N ASP A 119 16.96 1.60 -1.14
CA ASP A 119 16.95 1.12 0.25
C ASP A 119 15.84 0.07 0.52
N ILE A 120 15.53 -0.76 -0.49
CA ILE A 120 14.52 -1.80 -0.39
C ILE A 120 15.03 -2.91 0.54
N LEU A 121 14.26 -3.19 1.60
CA LEU A 121 14.61 -4.16 2.61
C LEU A 121 13.38 -4.96 3.03
N ILE A 122 13.57 -6.27 3.18
CA ILE A 122 12.58 -7.19 3.74
C ILE A 122 13.17 -7.77 5.02
N ARG A 123 12.40 -7.75 6.11
CA ARG A 123 12.78 -8.34 7.40
C ARG A 123 11.66 -9.23 7.89
N GLU A 124 12.01 -10.46 8.25
CA GLU A 124 11.13 -11.33 9.01
C GLU A 124 11.30 -11.00 10.49
N GLN A 125 10.18 -10.79 11.19
CA GLN A 125 10.19 -10.76 12.66
C GLN A 125 9.96 -12.18 13.14
N SER A 126 10.98 -12.77 13.76
CA SER A 126 10.79 -13.98 14.55
C SER A 126 10.00 -13.64 15.81
N ASP A 127 8.95 -14.42 16.10
CA ASP A 127 8.26 -14.35 17.37
C ASP A 127 9.26 -14.58 18.50
N SER A 128 9.54 -13.56 19.30
CA SER A 128 10.23 -13.71 20.59
C SER A 128 9.23 -14.28 21.62
N SER A 129 8.67 -15.46 21.36
CA SER A 129 7.88 -16.20 22.34
C SER A 129 8.80 -17.10 23.15
N GLY A 130 9.33 -16.53 24.24
CA GLY A 130 9.78 -17.20 25.46
C GLY A 130 10.72 -18.41 25.34
N ASP A 131 12.01 -18.18 25.58
CA ASP A 131 12.90 -19.19 26.16
C ASP A 131 12.31 -19.63 27.52
N VAL A 132 11.55 -20.73 27.52
CA VAL A 132 11.29 -21.47 28.76
C VAL A 132 12.50 -22.35 28.96
N SER A 133 13.46 -21.84 29.72
CA SER A 133 14.53 -22.64 30.31
C SER A 133 13.89 -23.62 31.28
N VAL A 134 13.80 -24.89 30.89
CA VAL A 134 13.52 -25.98 31.82
C VAL A 134 14.85 -26.35 32.47
N SER A 135 14.94 -26.02 33.76
CA SER A 135 15.99 -26.39 34.71
C SER A 135 16.18 -27.90 34.85
#